data_AF-A0A090VHK7-F1
#
_entry.id   AF-A0A090VHK7-F1
#
_cell.length_a   1.000
_cell.length_b   1.000
_cell.length_c   1.000
_cell.angle_alpha   90.00
_cell.angle_beta   90.00
_cell.angle_gamma   90.00
#
_symmetry.space_group_name_H-M   'P 1'
#
loop_
_entity.id
_entity.type
_entity.pdbx_description
1 polymer ?
#
loop_
_entity_poly.entity_id
_entity_poly.type
_entity_poly.pdbx_seq_one_letter_code
_entity_poly.pdbx_strand_id
1 'polypeptide(L)'
;MRIKKTYSIDDARLIHGYDSKGYGVVTPNEKLTIKELAGNEGVLLDPVYSGRAFYGMLDHIKSQKIEKGANILFWHTGGLPGNFYCSRELK
;
A
#
# COMPACT_ATOMS: atom_id res chain seq x y z
N MET A 1 19.24 10.47 -19.09
CA MET A 1 19.42 10.41 -17.62
C MET A 1 20.17 9.12 -17.29
N ARG A 2 21.43 9.19 -16.84
CA ARG A 2 22.24 7.99 -16.54
C ARG A 2 22.34 7.86 -15.02
N ILE A 3 21.49 7.03 -14.43
CA ILE A 3 21.57 6.71 -13.00
C ILE A 3 22.79 5.81 -12.80
N LYS A 4 23.97 6.42 -12.60
CA LYS A 4 25.15 5.70 -12.12
C LYS A 4 25.06 5.65 -10.59
N LYS A 5 24.31 4.69 -10.06
CA LYS A 5 24.23 4.44 -8.63
C LYS A 5 24.41 2.95 -8.39
N THR A 6 25.35 2.60 -7.53
CA THR A 6 25.48 1.23 -7.02
C THR A 6 24.47 1.08 -5.90
N TYR A 7 23.63 0.06 -5.97
CA TYR A 7 22.66 -0.29 -4.93
C TYR A 7 23.12 -1.55 -4.21
N SER A 8 22.76 -1.65 -2.93
CA SER A 8 22.97 -2.80 -2.07
C SER A 8 21.65 -3.29 -1.49
N ILE A 9 21.66 -4.44 -0.82
CA ILE A 9 20.46 -4.94 -0.14
C ILE A 9 20.01 -4.00 0.99
N ASP A 10 20.92 -3.25 1.59
CA ASP A 10 20.61 -2.30 2.67
C ASP A 10 19.77 -1.11 2.19
N ASP A 11 19.76 -0.85 0.87
CA ASP A 11 18.87 0.14 0.24
C ASP A 11 17.43 -0.39 0.10
N ALA A 12 17.22 -1.72 0.17
CA ALA A 12 15.93 -2.39 0.03
C ALA A 12 15.30 -2.68 1.39
N ARG A 13 14.85 -1.63 2.07
CA ARG A 13 14.20 -1.75 3.38
C ARG A 13 12.84 -2.43 3.26
N LEU A 14 12.66 -3.55 3.96
CA LEU A 14 11.37 -4.23 4.11
C LEU A 14 10.69 -3.76 5.39
N ILE A 15 9.47 -3.24 5.27
CA ILE A 15 8.64 -2.83 6.40
C ILE A 15 7.71 -4.00 6.75
N HIS A 16 7.82 -4.51 7.97
CA HIS A 16 7.03 -5.63 8.49
C HIS A 16 5.85 -5.14 9.35
N GLY A 17 4.93 -6.04 9.69
CA GLY A 17 3.85 -5.80 10.64
C GLY A 17 2.47 -5.57 10.03
N TYR A 18 2.37 -5.57 8.70
CA TYR A 18 1.10 -5.41 7.97
C TYR A 18 0.54 -6.74 7.45
N ASP A 19 1.22 -7.86 7.69
CA ASP A 19 0.95 -9.20 7.14
C ASP A 19 0.51 -10.23 8.17
N SER A 20 0.29 -9.82 9.43
CA SER A 20 -0.01 -10.73 10.56
C SER A 20 -1.22 -11.64 10.38
N LYS A 21 -2.19 -11.25 9.55
CA LYS A 21 -3.38 -12.07 9.23
C LYS A 21 -3.13 -13.13 8.16
N GLY A 22 -1.95 -13.13 7.54
CA GLY A 22 -1.58 -14.03 6.46
C GLY A 22 -1.92 -13.48 5.07
N TYR A 23 -1.50 -14.24 4.07
CA TYR A 23 -1.69 -13.92 2.66
C TYR A 23 -3.16 -14.08 2.24
N GLY A 24 -3.66 -13.12 1.45
CA GLY A 24 -5.04 -13.13 0.94
C GLY A 24 -6.13 -12.79 1.97
N VAL A 25 -5.77 -12.65 3.26
CA VAL A 25 -6.74 -12.27 4.31
C VAL A 25 -6.88 -10.76 4.36
N VAL A 26 -8.03 -10.27 3.90
CA VAL A 26 -8.39 -8.84 3.87
C VAL A 26 -8.81 -8.38 5.27
N THR A 27 -8.21 -7.30 5.77
CA THR A 27 -8.51 -6.73 7.10
C THR A 27 -9.29 -5.42 6.96
N PRO A 28 -9.84 -4.87 8.06
CA PRO A 28 -10.48 -3.54 8.02
C PRO A 28 -9.56 -2.43 7.49
N ASN A 29 -8.25 -2.54 7.69
CA ASN A 29 -7.28 -1.52 7.28
C ASN A 29 -7.22 -1.38 5.75
N GLU A 30 -7.14 -2.49 5.00
CA GLU A 30 -7.17 -2.45 3.54
C GLU A 30 -8.52 -1.95 3.04
N LYS A 31 -9.63 -2.43 3.61
CA LYS A 31 -10.99 -2.02 3.20
C LYS A 31 -11.20 -0.51 3.30
N LEU A 32 -10.87 0.06 4.46
CA LEU A 32 -10.99 1.50 4.70
C LEU A 32 -10.07 2.28 3.77
N THR A 33 -8.82 1.85 3.63
CA THR A 33 -7.83 2.53 2.77
C THR A 33 -8.26 2.54 1.30
N ILE A 34 -8.75 1.41 0.79
CA ILE A 34 -9.27 1.29 -0.59
C ILE A 34 -10.44 2.25 -0.79
N LYS A 35 -11.39 2.27 0.16
CA LYS A 35 -12.57 3.14 0.08
C LYS A 35 -12.22 4.62 0.13
N GLU A 36 -11.31 5.01 1.01
CA GLU A 36 -10.84 6.39 1.15
C GLU A 36 -10.11 6.87 -0.12
N LEU A 37 -9.16 6.07 -0.63
CA LEU A 37 -8.43 6.47 -1.84
C LEU A 37 -9.33 6.51 -3.07
N ALA A 38 -10.23 5.55 -3.22
CA ALA A 38 -11.20 5.55 -4.31
C ALA A 38 -12.14 6.76 -4.25
N GLY A 39 -12.61 7.12 -3.05
CA GLY A 39 -13.50 8.25 -2.85
C GLY A 39 -12.83 9.61 -3.05
N ASN A 40 -11.56 9.74 -2.68
CA ASN A 40 -10.83 11.01 -2.76
C ASN A 40 -10.17 11.23 -4.12
N GLU A 41 -9.58 10.17 -4.71
CA GLU A 41 -8.69 10.28 -5.88
C GLU A 41 -9.18 9.47 -7.09
N GLY A 42 -10.25 8.67 -6.95
CA GLY A 42 -10.74 7.80 -8.03
C GLY A 42 -9.80 6.64 -8.38
N VAL A 43 -8.83 6.34 -7.51
CA VAL A 43 -7.85 5.25 -7.72
C VAL A 43 -8.29 4.01 -6.94
N LEU A 44 -8.43 2.89 -7.66
CA LEU A 44 -8.81 1.60 -7.08
C LEU A 44 -7.59 0.72 -6.82
N LEU A 45 -7.33 0.46 -5.54
CA LEU A 45 -6.35 -0.54 -5.10
C LEU A 45 -7.00 -1.92 -4.98
N ASP A 46 -6.17 -2.96 -4.93
CA ASP A 46 -6.58 -4.33 -4.65
C ASP A 46 -6.50 -4.66 -3.14
N PRO A 47 -7.30 -5.62 -2.65
CA PRO A 47 -7.42 -5.92 -1.23
C PRO A 47 -6.31 -6.83 -0.67
N VAL A 48 -5.45 -7.39 -1.53
CA VAL A 48 -4.39 -8.33 -1.12
C VAL A 48 -3.04 -7.63 -1.04
N TYR A 49 -2.69 -6.79 -2.02
CA TYR A 49 -1.36 -6.21 -2.14
C TYR A 49 -1.34 -4.69 -1.97
N SER A 50 -1.85 -3.97 -2.96
CA SER A 50 -1.70 -2.53 -3.09
C SER A 50 -2.49 -1.78 -2.02
N GLY A 51 -3.65 -2.27 -1.59
CA GLY A 51 -4.40 -1.76 -0.44
C GLY A 51 -3.59 -1.84 0.86
N ARG A 52 -2.91 -2.96 1.11
CA ARG A 52 -2.07 -3.18 2.28
C ARG A 52 -0.82 -2.31 2.26
N ALA A 53 -0.14 -2.25 1.11
CA ALA A 53 1.04 -1.41 0.93
C ALA A 53 0.71 0.08 1.10
N PHE A 54 -0.42 0.54 0.55
CA PHE A 54 -0.87 1.92 0.70
C PHE A 54 -1.24 2.23 2.14
N TYR A 55 -1.93 1.31 2.83
CA TYR A 55 -2.20 1.45 4.26
C TYR A 55 -0.91 1.60 5.06
N GLY A 56 0.09 0.73 4.84
CA GLY A 56 1.38 0.83 5.53
C GLY A 56 2.12 2.14 5.26
N MET A 57 2.04 2.66 4.02
CA MET A 57 2.56 3.99 3.69
C MET A 57 1.85 5.09 4.51
N LEU A 58 0.51 5.09 4.53
CA LEU A 58 -0.26 6.08 5.30
C LEU A 58 0.02 6.00 6.80
N ASP A 59 0.16 4.80 7.35
CA ASP A 59 0.49 4.58 8.75
C ASP A 59 1.90 5.12 9.10
N HIS A 60 2.88 4.93 8.22
CA HIS A 60 4.21 5.53 8.38
C HIS A 60 4.21 7.06 8.31
N ILE A 61 3.38 7.65 7.43
CA ILE A 61 3.20 9.11 7.37
C ILE A 61 2.57 9.61 8.68
N LYS A 62 1.49 8.97 9.13
CA LYS A 62 0.76 9.33 10.35
C LYS A 62 1.62 9.20 11.61
N SER A 63 2.48 8.18 11.66
CA SER A 63 3.42 7.93 12.78
C SER A 63 4.73 8.71 12.67
N GLN A 64 4.84 9.68 11.75
CA GLN A 64 6.02 10.53 11.56
C GLN A 64 7.33 9.76 11.32
N LYS A 65 7.23 8.54 10.75
CA LYS A 65 8.39 7.75 10.32
C LYS A 65 8.95 8.19 8.97
N ILE A 66 8.23 9.06 8.27
CA ILE A 66 8.65 9.74 7.05
C ILE A 66 8.76 11.23 7.37
N GLU A 67 9.81 11.88 6.86
CA GLU A 67 10.03 13.30 7.07
C GLU A 67 8.84 14.15 6.58
N LYS A 68 8.45 15.14 7.39
CA LYS A 68 7.36 16.04 7.05
C LYS A 68 7.71 16.83 5.78
N GLY A 69 6.84 16.79 4.77
CA GLY A 69 7.06 17.46 3.50
C GLY A 69 7.87 16.64 2.49
N ALA A 70 8.20 15.38 2.79
CA ALA A 70 8.83 14.48 1.82
C ALA A 70 7.91 14.24 0.61
N ASN A 71 8.50 14.21 -0.59
CA ASN A 71 7.82 13.75 -1.79
C ASN A 71 7.83 12.23 -1.84
N ILE A 72 6.65 11.61 -1.83
CA ILE A 72 6.49 10.16 -1.77
C ILE A 72 5.92 9.68 -3.12
N LEU A 73 6.60 8.73 -3.75
CA LEU A 73 6.10 8.02 -4.92
C LEU A 73 5.54 6.67 -4.47
N PHE A 74 4.22 6.49 -4.58
CA PHE A 74 3.60 5.18 -4.40
C PHE A 74 3.63 4.40 -5.72
N TRP A 75 4.22 3.21 -5.74
CA TRP A 75 4.16 2.33 -6.89
C TRP A 75 2.87 1.50 -6.83
N HIS A 76 1.87 1.92 -7.60
CA HIS A 76 0.63 1.16 -7.76
C HIS A 76 0.87 -0.10 -8.61
N THR A 77 1.06 -1.26 -7.99
CA THR A 77 1.44 -2.51 -8.67
C THR A 77 0.28 -3.23 -9.38
N GLY A 78 -0.96 -2.79 -9.21
CA GLY A 78 -2.13 -3.34 -9.91
C GLY A 78 -3.00 -4.20 -9.00
N GLY A 79 -3.46 -5.36 -9.49
CA GLY A 79 -4.27 -6.31 -8.72
C GLY A 79 -5.79 -6.10 -8.79
N LEU A 80 -6.25 -5.10 -9.56
CA LEU A 80 -7.67 -4.69 -9.65
C LEU A 80 -8.69 -5.86 -9.72
N PRO A 81 -8.47 -6.95 -10.49
CA PRO A 81 -9.41 -8.07 -10.53
C PRO A 81 -9.71 -8.72 -9.17
N GLY A 82 -8.80 -8.60 -8.19
CA GLY A 82 -9.00 -9.10 -6.83
C GLY A 82 -10.20 -8.48 -6.11
N ASN A 83 -10.61 -7.27 -6.50
CA ASN A 83 -11.81 -6.62 -5.95
C ASN A 83 -13.10 -7.39 -6.26
N PHE A 84 -13.19 -8.08 -7.41
CA PHE A 84 -14.38 -8.86 -7.76
C PHE A 84 -14.46 -10.15 -6.94
N TYR A 85 -13.32 -10.77 -6.68
CA TYR A 85 -13.22 -11.94 -5.81
C TYR A 85 -13.58 -11.59 -4.36
N CYS A 86 -13.03 -10.49 -3.83
CA CYS A 86 -13.29 -10.00 -2.47
C CYS A 86 -14.49 -9.03 -2.38
N SER A 87 -15.42 -9.10 -3.33
CA SER A 87 -16.51 -8.11 -3.45
C SER A 87 -17.44 -8.09 -2.24
N ARG A 88 -17.58 -9.20 -1.51
CA ARG A 88 -18.40 -9.26 -0.29
C ARG A 88 -17.72 -8.61 0.89
N GLU A 89 -16.40 -8.70 0.94
CA GLU A 89 -15.55 -8.13 1.97
C GLU A 89 -15.41 -6.61 1.81
N LEU A 90 -15.52 -6.10 0.58
CA LEU A 90 -15.32 -4.69 0.22
C LEU A 90 -16.60 -3.84 0.17
N LYS A 91 -17.76 -4.42 0.51
CA LYS A 91 -19.02 -3.66 0.63
C LYS A 91 -18.96 -2.59 1.72
#